data_AF-A0A3C2BBC6-F1
#
_entry.id   AF-A0A3C2BBC6-F1
#
_cell.length_a   1.000
_cell.length_b   1.000
_cell.length_c   1.000
_cell.angle_alpha   90.00
_cell.angle_beta   90.00
_cell.angle_gamma   90.00
#
_symmetry.space_group_name_H-M   'P 1'
#
loop_
_entity.id
_entity.type
_entity.pdbx_description
1 polymer ?
#
loop_
_entity_poly.entity_id
_entity_poly.type
_entity_poly.pdbx_seq_one_letter_code
_entity_poly.pdbx_strand_id
1 'polypeptide(L)'
;SVSHMTTGRVADAVAVAREGGLCRAEHPDDAPVGHPALSDLALAVALTEHGEFAEAEGVLAGAYRVAVEQRIPQLHTWLALQRGRLALFQGRIGDARRWFVEARSVADRSRFAVGERIALTGLLVCAGHVRDVDTARLAERALGDLPPDHGFLWPERMLGLAWSAVAAGR
;
A
#
# COMPACT_ATOMS: atom_id res chain seq x y z
N SER A 1 16.65 2.87 3.26
CA SER A 1 15.23 2.71 3.64
C SER A 1 14.73 1.28 3.44
N VAL A 2 14.46 0.78 2.22
CA VAL A 2 13.97 -0.61 1.99
C VAL A 2 14.95 -1.71 2.46
N SER A 3 16.24 -1.56 2.16
CA SER A 3 17.28 -2.50 2.58
C SER A 3 17.37 -2.65 4.12
N HIS A 4 17.09 -1.58 4.87
CA HIS A 4 17.07 -1.63 6.34
C HIS A 4 15.85 -2.42 6.84
N MET A 5 14.66 -2.22 6.26
CA MET A 5 13.46 -2.99 6.60
C MET A 5 13.66 -4.49 6.33
N THR A 6 14.23 -4.85 5.17
CA THR A 6 14.46 -6.26 4.79
C THR A 6 15.57 -6.93 5.61
N THR A 7 16.39 -6.17 6.34
CA THR A 7 17.44 -6.69 7.24
C THR A 7 17.05 -6.59 8.72
N GLY A 8 15.79 -6.28 9.04
CA GLY A 8 15.30 -6.15 10.42
C GLY A 8 15.72 -4.87 11.14
N ARG A 9 16.41 -3.96 10.47
CA ARG A 9 16.86 -2.66 11.02
C ARG A 9 15.80 -1.58 10.84
N VAL A 10 14.60 -1.83 11.36
CA VAL A 10 13.43 -0.99 11.07
C VAL A 10 13.56 0.42 11.67
N ALA A 11 14.19 0.56 12.85
CA ALA A 11 14.48 1.87 13.44
C ALA A 11 15.38 2.75 12.54
N ASP A 12 16.43 2.15 11.94
CA ASP A 12 17.29 2.84 10.97
C ASP A 12 16.49 3.26 9.72
N ALA A 13 15.53 2.44 9.29
CA ALA A 13 14.67 2.77 8.16
C ALA A 13 13.83 4.04 8.45
N VAL A 14 13.30 4.18 9.66
CA VAL A 14 12.57 5.38 10.10
C VAL A 14 13.51 6.58 10.13
N ALA A 15 14.70 6.46 10.73
CA ALA A 15 15.66 7.55 10.80
C ALA A 15 16.04 8.08 9.41
N VAL A 16 16.40 7.17 8.49
CA VAL A 16 16.73 7.52 7.10
C VAL A 16 15.55 8.13 6.35
N ALA A 17 14.32 7.65 6.59
CA ALA A 17 13.13 8.21 5.95
C ALA A 17 12.83 9.64 6.44
N ARG A 18 13.02 9.93 7.73
CA ARG A 18 12.89 11.29 8.28
C ARG A 18 13.93 12.23 7.70
N GLU A 19 15.20 11.81 7.68
CA GLU A 19 16.29 12.59 7.10
C GLU A 19 16.01 12.88 5.61
N GLY A 20 15.59 11.87 4.85
CA GLY A 20 15.19 12.05 3.46
C GLY A 20 14.01 13.01 3.28
N GLY A 21 13.06 13.04 4.23
CA GLY A 21 11.97 14.02 4.25
C GLY A 21 12.46 15.45 4.50
N LEU A 22 13.41 15.64 5.42
CA LEU A 22 14.03 16.95 5.69
C LEU A 22 14.83 17.45 4.50
N CYS A 23 15.71 16.62 3.93
CA CYS A 23 16.41 16.93 2.68
C CYS A 23 15.42 17.18 1.54
N ARG A 24 14.21 16.58 1.60
CA ARG A 24 13.19 16.85 0.59
C ARG A 24 12.62 18.26 0.69
N ALA A 25 12.28 18.68 1.90
CA ALA A 25 11.69 19.99 2.18
C ALA A 25 12.60 21.18 1.81
N GLU A 26 13.91 20.95 1.67
CA GLU A 26 14.87 21.99 1.24
C GLU A 26 14.74 22.41 -0.23
N HIS A 27 13.91 21.72 -1.03
CA HIS A 27 13.68 22.06 -2.43
C HIS A 27 12.20 22.33 -2.69
N PRO A 28 11.86 23.18 -3.69
CA PRO A 28 10.48 23.46 -4.05
C PRO A 28 9.78 22.22 -4.64
N ASP A 29 8.45 22.22 -4.60
CA ASP A 29 7.60 21.09 -5.04
C ASP A 29 7.79 20.70 -6.51
N ASP A 30 8.23 21.64 -7.35
CA ASP A 30 8.48 21.46 -8.79
C ASP A 30 9.92 21.04 -9.12
N ALA A 31 10.77 20.86 -8.11
CA ALA A 31 12.13 20.42 -8.32
C ALA A 31 12.16 18.98 -8.90
N PRO A 32 13.18 18.63 -9.72
CA PRO A 32 13.28 17.33 -10.41
C PRO A 32 13.71 16.19 -9.48
N VAL A 33 13.24 16.18 -8.24
CA VAL A 33 13.66 15.31 -7.13
C VAL A 33 12.50 14.48 -6.56
N GLY A 34 11.38 14.42 -7.30
CA GLY A 34 10.19 13.66 -6.95
C GLY A 34 9.22 14.45 -6.07
N HIS A 35 7.93 14.19 -6.24
CA HIS A 35 6.87 14.87 -5.49
C HIS A 35 7.03 14.64 -3.97
N PRO A 36 6.89 15.66 -3.10
CA PRO A 36 7.15 15.55 -1.65
C PRO A 36 6.42 14.39 -0.95
N ALA A 37 5.16 14.13 -1.33
CA ALA A 37 4.37 13.02 -0.81
C ALA A 37 4.99 11.62 -1.02
N LEU A 38 5.99 11.46 -1.90
CA LEU A 38 6.75 10.22 -2.01
C LEU A 38 7.67 10.01 -0.80
N SER A 39 8.25 11.08 -0.25
CA SER A 39 8.99 11.04 1.02
C SER A 39 8.07 10.69 2.18
N ASP A 40 6.86 11.28 2.21
CA ASP A 40 5.85 10.96 3.22
C ASP A 40 5.41 9.50 3.13
N LEU A 41 5.17 8.99 1.92
CA LEU A 41 4.86 7.58 1.69
C LEU A 41 6.00 6.67 2.22
N ALA A 42 7.26 7.00 1.93
CA ALA A 42 8.41 6.22 2.39
C ALA A 42 8.54 6.22 3.92
N LEU A 43 8.31 7.37 4.56
CA LEU A 43 8.28 7.49 6.02
C LEU A 43 7.14 6.66 6.61
N ALA A 44 5.93 6.76 6.04
CA ALA A 44 4.78 6.00 6.50
C ALA A 44 5.00 4.48 6.39
N VAL A 45 5.68 4.01 5.33
CA VAL A 45 6.06 2.59 5.21
C VAL A 45 6.96 2.21 6.39
N ALA A 46 8.02 2.96 6.65
CA ALA A 46 8.97 2.67 7.72
C ALA A 46 8.31 2.70 9.11
N LEU A 47 7.45 3.70 9.37
CA LEU A 47 6.68 3.81 10.61
C LEU A 47 5.72 2.63 10.79
N THR A 48 5.05 2.22 9.72
CA THR A 48 4.13 1.05 9.74
C THR A 48 4.88 -0.22 10.09
N GLU A 49 6.02 -0.47 9.45
CA GLU A 49 6.86 -1.64 9.77
C GLU A 49 7.44 -1.56 11.19
N HIS A 50 7.67 -0.35 11.71
CA HIS A 50 8.17 -0.16 13.08
C HIS A 50 7.10 -0.36 14.16
N GLY A 51 5.81 -0.26 13.78
CA GLY A 51 4.69 -0.30 14.71
C GLY A 51 4.21 1.08 15.19
N GLU A 52 4.77 2.16 14.67
CA GLU A 52 4.40 3.55 15.00
C GLU A 52 3.15 4.00 14.22
N PHE A 53 2.05 3.29 14.45
CA PHE A 53 0.86 3.37 13.61
C PHE A 53 0.14 4.73 13.66
N ALA A 54 0.11 5.37 14.82
CA ALA A 54 -0.57 6.66 14.98
C ALA A 54 0.13 7.76 14.15
N GLU A 55 1.46 7.75 14.14
CA GLU A 55 2.23 8.69 13.33
C GLU A 55 2.11 8.36 11.84
N ALA A 56 2.21 7.07 11.47
CA ALA A 56 2.02 6.64 10.09
C ALA A 56 0.65 7.09 9.53
N GLU A 57 -0.41 6.98 10.33
CA GLU A 57 -1.76 7.41 9.98
C GLU A 57 -1.82 8.92 9.70
N GLY A 58 -1.18 9.74 10.55
CA GLY A 58 -1.11 11.20 10.37
C GLY A 58 -0.36 11.61 9.11
N VAL A 59 0.82 11.03 8.88
CA VAL A 59 1.64 11.27 7.68
C VAL A 59 0.86 10.91 6.41
N LEU A 60 0.24 9.72 6.39
CA LEU A 60 -0.54 9.26 5.24
C LEU A 60 -1.76 10.13 4.99
N ALA A 61 -2.46 10.60 6.03
CA ALA A 61 -3.65 11.43 5.86
C ALA A 61 -3.33 12.76 5.17
N GLY A 62 -2.22 13.40 5.56
CA GLY A 62 -1.72 14.63 4.92
C GLY A 62 -1.36 14.41 3.46
N ALA A 63 -0.48 13.45 3.19
CA ALA A 63 -0.02 13.13 1.84
C ALA A 63 -1.17 12.70 0.91
N TYR A 64 -2.12 11.91 1.43
CA TYR A 64 -3.28 11.43 0.69
C TYR A 64 -4.16 12.59 0.20
N ARG A 65 -4.45 13.54 1.09
CA ARG A 65 -5.24 14.72 0.74
C ARG A 65 -4.59 15.53 -0.38
N VAL A 66 -3.27 15.73 -0.33
CA VAL A 66 -2.50 16.41 -1.38
C VAL A 66 -2.61 15.67 -2.72
N ALA A 67 -2.42 14.34 -2.72
CA ALA A 67 -2.50 13.55 -3.95
C ALA A 67 -3.88 13.61 -4.62
N VAL A 68 -4.96 13.63 -3.82
CA VAL A 68 -6.34 13.78 -4.30
C VAL A 68 -6.59 15.20 -4.83
N GLU A 69 -6.19 16.23 -4.08
CA GLU A 69 -6.36 17.64 -4.47
C GLU A 69 -5.64 17.96 -5.79
N GLN A 70 -4.41 17.45 -5.94
CA GLN A 70 -3.59 17.65 -7.14
C GLN A 70 -3.90 16.64 -8.27
N ARG A 71 -4.80 15.67 -8.03
CA ARG A 71 -5.23 14.66 -9.00
C ARG A 71 -4.07 13.84 -9.59
N ILE A 72 -3.16 13.35 -8.73
CA ILE A 72 -2.01 12.52 -9.14
C ILE A 72 -2.38 11.03 -8.93
N PRO A 73 -2.86 10.29 -9.96
CA PRO A 73 -3.54 9.01 -9.74
C PRO A 73 -2.62 7.91 -9.21
N GLN A 74 -1.37 7.87 -9.67
CA GLN A 74 -0.40 6.88 -9.20
C GLN A 74 -0.07 7.09 -7.72
N LEU A 75 0.11 8.34 -7.30
CA LEU A 75 0.39 8.68 -5.91
C LEU A 75 -0.84 8.41 -5.00
N HIS A 76 -2.04 8.76 -5.48
CA HIS A 76 -3.30 8.40 -4.81
C HIS A 76 -3.38 6.88 -4.60
N THR A 77 -3.09 6.09 -5.65
CA THR A 77 -3.06 4.63 -5.55
C THR A 77 -2.09 4.15 -4.47
N TRP A 78 -0.84 4.62 -4.51
CA TRP A 78 0.18 4.20 -3.54
C TRP A 78 -0.16 4.55 -2.09
N LEU A 79 -0.72 5.73 -1.86
CA LEU A 79 -1.13 6.18 -0.53
C LEU A 79 -2.35 5.41 -0.03
N ALA A 80 -3.33 5.13 -0.88
CA ALA A 80 -4.47 4.27 -0.54
C ALA A 80 -4.01 2.85 -0.21
N LEU A 81 -3.08 2.28 -0.99
CA LEU A 81 -2.48 0.97 -0.69
C LEU A 81 -1.83 0.94 0.69
N GLN A 82 -1.05 1.98 1.03
CA GLN A 82 -0.41 1.99 2.34
C GLN A 82 -1.37 2.22 3.51
N ARG A 83 -2.42 3.02 3.33
CA ARG A 83 -3.49 3.14 4.34
C ARG A 83 -4.21 1.80 4.54
N GLY A 84 -4.39 1.02 3.47
CA GLY A 84 -4.93 -0.33 3.55
C GLY A 84 -4.04 -1.29 4.35
N ARG A 85 -2.73 -1.27 4.09
CA ARG A 85 -1.76 -2.10 4.80
C ARG A 85 -1.60 -1.69 6.27
N LEU A 86 -1.56 -0.39 6.57
CA LEU A 86 -1.58 0.13 7.94
C LEU A 86 -2.81 -0.39 8.72
N ALA A 87 -4.00 -0.29 8.11
CA ALA A 87 -5.22 -0.81 8.71
C ALA A 87 -5.18 -2.34 8.92
N LEU A 88 -4.60 -3.11 7.98
CA LEU A 88 -4.39 -4.55 8.16
C LEU A 88 -3.50 -4.87 9.35
N PHE A 89 -2.36 -4.18 9.50
CA PHE A 89 -1.44 -4.42 10.63
C PHE A 89 -2.09 -4.13 11.99
N GLN A 90 -3.04 -3.18 12.02
CA GLN A 90 -3.83 -2.89 13.22
C GLN A 90 -5.05 -3.80 13.41
N GLY A 91 -5.25 -4.80 12.56
CA GLY A 91 -6.42 -5.70 12.61
C GLY A 91 -7.75 -5.06 12.19
N ARG A 92 -7.73 -3.84 11.60
CA ARG A 92 -8.92 -3.12 11.15
C ARG A 92 -9.33 -3.57 9.74
N ILE A 93 -9.77 -4.83 9.62
CA ILE A 93 -10.03 -5.48 8.32
C ILE A 93 -11.05 -4.72 7.46
N GLY A 94 -12.11 -4.17 8.06
CA GLY A 94 -13.10 -3.37 7.34
C GLY A 94 -12.49 -2.11 6.71
N ASP A 95 -11.61 -1.42 7.43
CA ASP A 95 -10.93 -0.22 6.94
C ASP A 95 -9.91 -0.57 5.86
N ALA A 96 -9.13 -1.62 6.09
CA ALA A 96 -8.21 -2.14 5.10
C ALA A 96 -8.90 -2.43 3.77
N ARG A 97 -10.01 -3.17 3.81
CA ARG A 97 -10.81 -3.48 2.61
C ARG A 97 -11.25 -2.21 1.89
N ARG A 98 -11.75 -1.19 2.61
CA ARG A 98 -12.17 0.08 2.00
C ARG A 98 -11.03 0.74 1.24
N TRP A 99 -9.85 0.83 1.84
CA TRP A 99 -8.67 1.42 1.21
C TRP A 99 -8.14 0.61 0.01
N PHE A 100 -8.17 -0.73 0.07
CA PHE A 100 -7.80 -1.54 -1.08
C PHE A 100 -8.80 -1.44 -2.23
N VAL A 101 -10.11 -1.30 -1.95
CA VAL A 101 -11.11 -1.02 -2.99
C VAL A 101 -10.83 0.32 -3.67
N GLU A 102 -10.51 1.34 -2.89
CA GLU A 102 -10.16 2.66 -3.41
C GLU A 102 -8.89 2.62 -4.27
N ALA A 103 -7.82 2.02 -3.75
CA ALA A 103 -6.58 1.82 -4.50
C ALA A 103 -6.82 1.10 -5.83
N ARG A 104 -7.61 0.01 -5.83
CA ARG A 104 -7.99 -0.72 -7.04
C ARG A 104 -8.70 0.18 -8.04
N SER A 105 -9.69 0.95 -7.58
CA SER A 105 -10.49 1.82 -8.44
C SER A 105 -9.65 2.90 -9.12
N VAL A 106 -8.69 3.48 -8.41
CA VAL A 106 -7.81 4.52 -8.96
C VAL A 106 -6.76 3.90 -9.89
N ALA A 107 -6.21 2.74 -9.51
CA ALA A 107 -5.23 2.02 -10.32
C ALA A 107 -5.82 1.59 -11.67
N ASP A 108 -7.00 0.97 -11.67
CA ASP A 108 -7.71 0.55 -12.88
C ASP A 108 -7.95 1.73 -13.84
N ARG A 109 -8.54 2.82 -13.33
CA ARG A 109 -8.80 4.04 -14.11
C ARG A 109 -7.54 4.68 -14.70
N SER A 110 -6.41 4.53 -14.04
CA SER A 110 -5.11 5.07 -14.49
C SER A 110 -4.24 4.05 -15.23
N ARG A 111 -4.75 2.83 -15.44
CA ARG A 111 -4.03 1.70 -16.05
C ARG A 111 -2.72 1.37 -15.33
N PHE A 112 -2.70 1.54 -14.02
CA PHE A 112 -1.55 1.29 -13.18
C PHE A 112 -1.55 -0.15 -12.64
N ALA A 113 -1.18 -1.09 -13.51
CA ALA A 113 -1.30 -2.53 -13.25
C ALA A 113 -0.64 -3.03 -11.95
N VAL A 114 0.51 -2.45 -11.57
CA VAL A 114 1.20 -2.79 -10.32
C VAL A 114 0.34 -2.43 -9.11
N GLY A 115 -0.24 -1.23 -9.10
CA GLY A 115 -1.12 -0.80 -8.01
C GLY A 115 -2.39 -1.65 -7.92
N GLU A 116 -2.97 -1.99 -9.07
CA GLU A 116 -4.17 -2.83 -9.14
C GLU A 116 -3.89 -4.24 -8.59
N ARG A 117 -2.74 -4.83 -8.96
CA ARG A 117 -2.32 -6.15 -8.47
C ARG A 117 -2.17 -6.19 -6.95
N ILE A 118 -1.52 -5.18 -6.37
CA ILE A 118 -1.32 -5.09 -4.92
C ILE A 118 -2.67 -4.89 -4.22
N ALA A 119 -3.55 -4.04 -4.78
CA ALA A 119 -4.88 -3.82 -4.22
C ALA A 119 -5.72 -5.11 -4.21
N LEU A 120 -5.75 -5.85 -5.31
CA LEU A 120 -6.43 -7.14 -5.40
C LEU A 120 -5.86 -8.17 -4.41
N THR A 121 -4.54 -8.19 -4.23
CA THR A 121 -3.89 -9.03 -3.22
C THR A 121 -4.36 -8.67 -1.80
N GLY A 122 -4.41 -7.38 -1.47
CA GLY A 122 -4.95 -6.91 -0.20
C GLY A 122 -6.43 -7.27 0.02
N LEU A 123 -7.25 -7.23 -1.04
CA LEU A 123 -8.65 -7.67 -1.00
C LEU A 123 -8.78 -9.17 -0.73
N LEU A 124 -7.92 -10.01 -1.32
CA LEU A 124 -7.89 -11.44 -1.03
C LEU A 124 -7.56 -11.72 0.44
N VAL A 125 -6.57 -11.02 0.99
CA VAL A 125 -6.21 -11.12 2.42
C VAL A 125 -7.40 -10.72 3.30
N CYS A 126 -8.02 -9.57 3.02
CA CYS A 126 -9.20 -9.10 3.77
C CYS A 126 -10.35 -10.12 3.71
N ALA A 127 -10.64 -10.64 2.51
CA ALA A 127 -11.70 -11.63 2.30
C ALA A 127 -11.42 -12.94 3.05
N GLY A 128 -10.17 -13.39 3.08
CA GLY A 128 -9.72 -14.54 3.87
C GLY A 128 -9.98 -14.38 5.37
N HIS A 129 -9.65 -13.22 5.93
CA HIS A 129 -9.86 -12.93 7.35
C HIS A 129 -11.33 -13.04 7.78
N VAL A 130 -12.27 -12.65 6.91
CA VAL A 130 -13.72 -12.68 7.21
C VAL A 130 -14.47 -13.82 6.52
N ARG A 131 -13.74 -14.75 5.88
CA ARG A 131 -14.29 -15.87 5.09
C ARG A 131 -15.31 -15.45 4.01
N ASP A 132 -15.08 -14.30 3.38
CA ASP A 132 -15.89 -13.81 2.26
C ASP A 132 -15.44 -14.47 0.94
N VAL A 133 -16.02 -15.63 0.66
CA VAL A 133 -15.69 -16.46 -0.51
C VAL A 133 -15.98 -15.74 -1.83
N ASP A 134 -17.04 -14.93 -1.88
CA ASP A 134 -17.47 -14.29 -3.13
C ASP A 134 -16.52 -13.16 -3.51
N THR A 135 -16.14 -12.31 -2.56
CA THR A 135 -15.10 -11.29 -2.77
C THR A 135 -13.77 -11.95 -3.12
N ALA A 136 -13.39 -13.03 -2.44
CA ALA A 136 -12.14 -13.74 -2.72
C ALA A 136 -12.10 -14.25 -4.18
N ARG A 137 -13.15 -14.94 -4.63
CA ARG A 137 -13.26 -15.45 -6.01
C ARG A 137 -13.22 -14.35 -7.07
N LEU A 138 -13.88 -13.22 -6.81
CA LEU A 138 -13.88 -12.09 -7.74
C LEU A 138 -12.49 -11.46 -7.85
N ALA A 139 -11.82 -11.23 -6.73
CA ALA A 139 -10.48 -10.67 -6.71
C ALA A 139 -9.45 -11.63 -7.34
N GLU A 140 -9.60 -12.94 -7.12
CA GLU A 140 -8.71 -13.96 -7.71
C GLU A 140 -8.85 -14.02 -9.24
N ARG A 141 -10.08 -13.98 -9.76
CA ARG A 141 -10.32 -13.89 -11.22
C ARG A 141 -9.70 -12.62 -11.81
N ALA A 142 -10.01 -11.46 -11.23
CA ALA A 142 -9.45 -10.19 -11.70
C ALA A 142 -7.91 -10.18 -11.66
N LEU A 143 -7.31 -10.78 -10.64
CA LEU A 143 -5.85 -10.90 -10.52
C LEU A 143 -5.26 -11.83 -11.58
N GLY A 144 -6.00 -12.87 -11.99
CA GLY A 144 -5.64 -13.79 -13.06
C GLY A 144 -5.73 -13.17 -14.46
N ASP A 145 -6.62 -12.20 -14.66
CA ASP A 145 -6.79 -11.49 -15.93
C ASP A 145 -5.69 -10.45 -16.20
N LEU A 146 -4.95 -10.02 -15.16
CA LEU A 146 -3.82 -9.11 -15.31
C LEU A 146 -2.62 -9.81 -15.97
N PRO A 147 -1.84 -9.11 -16.83
CA PRO A 147 -0.65 -9.67 -17.46
C PRO A 147 0.31 -10.29 -16.43
N PRO A 148 1.02 -11.40 -16.75
CA PRO A 148 2.02 -11.97 -15.86
C PRO A 148 3.12 -10.94 -15.53
N ASP A 149 3.56 -10.94 -14.27
CA ASP A 149 4.64 -10.08 -13.79
C ASP A 149 5.34 -10.77 -12.61
N HIS A 150 6.68 -10.74 -12.59
CA HIS A 150 7.52 -11.20 -11.47
C HIS A 150 8.13 -10.00 -10.71
N GLY A 151 7.46 -8.85 -10.78
CA GLY A 151 7.88 -7.59 -10.20
C GLY A 151 7.64 -7.46 -8.70
N PHE A 152 7.55 -6.20 -8.26
CA PHE A 152 7.46 -5.79 -6.87
C PHE A 152 6.32 -6.52 -6.10
N LEU A 153 6.64 -7.02 -4.90
CA LEU A 153 5.73 -7.76 -4.00
C LEU A 153 5.13 -9.06 -4.56
N TRP A 154 5.87 -9.75 -5.45
CA TRP A 154 5.47 -11.07 -5.96
C TRP A 154 5.18 -12.11 -4.86
N PRO A 155 5.97 -12.26 -3.79
CA PRO A 155 5.67 -13.22 -2.71
C PRO A 155 4.33 -12.95 -2.01
N GLU A 156 3.99 -11.69 -1.81
CA GLU A 156 2.74 -11.25 -1.16
C GLU A 156 1.51 -11.66 -1.97
N ARG A 157 1.65 -11.79 -3.31
CA ARG A 157 0.60 -12.37 -4.15
C ARG A 157 0.23 -13.77 -3.72
N MET A 158 1.23 -14.61 -3.41
CA MET A 158 1.00 -16.00 -2.99
C MET A 158 0.30 -16.06 -1.63
N LEU A 159 0.60 -15.11 -0.74
CA LEU A 159 -0.15 -14.95 0.52
C LEU A 159 -1.62 -14.63 0.26
N GLY A 160 -1.92 -13.73 -0.67
CA GLY A 160 -3.31 -13.44 -1.06
C GLY A 160 -4.05 -14.69 -1.57
N LEU A 161 -3.42 -15.47 -2.45
CA LEU A 161 -4.02 -16.73 -2.94
C LEU A 161 -4.21 -17.76 -1.82
N ALA A 162 -3.27 -17.87 -0.88
CA ALA A 162 -3.43 -18.73 0.29
C ALA A 162 -4.63 -18.29 1.15
N TRP A 163 -4.82 -16.98 1.37
CA TRP A 163 -5.99 -16.46 2.07
C TRP A 163 -7.31 -16.70 1.32
N SER A 164 -7.31 -16.76 -0.01
CA SER A 164 -8.46 -17.21 -0.80
C SER A 164 -8.84 -18.66 -0.48
N ALA A 165 -7.84 -19.55 -0.37
CA ALA A 165 -8.07 -20.94 0.04
C ALA A 165 -8.66 -21.02 1.46
N VAL A 166 -8.12 -20.22 2.38
CA VAL A 166 -8.68 -20.08 3.74
C VAL A 166 -10.13 -19.60 3.68
N ALA A 167 -10.48 -18.58 2.89
CA ALA A 167 -11.87 -18.15 2.74
C ALA A 167 -12.79 -19.34 2.36
N ALA A 168 -12.32 -20.20 1.46
CA ALA A 168 -13.04 -21.38 0.99
C ALA A 168 -12.97 -22.60 1.94
N GLY A 169 -12.37 -22.47 3.14
CA GLY A 169 -12.27 -23.55 4.12
C GLY A 169 -11.23 -24.62 3.80
N ARG A 170 -10.23 -24.29 2.98
CA ARG A 170 -9.10 -25.17 2.64
C ARG A 170 -7.80 -24.70 3.26
#